data_AF-A0A1V6GTM5-F1
#
_entry.id   AF-A0A1V6GTM5-F1
#
_cell.length_a   1.000
_cell.length_b   1.000
_cell.length_c   1.000
_cell.angle_alpha   90.00
_cell.angle_beta   90.00
_cell.angle_gamma   90.00
#
_symmetry.space_group_name_H-M   'P 1'
#
loop_
_entity.id
_entity.type
_entity.pdbx_description
1 polymer ?
#
loop_
_entity_poly.entity_id
_entity_poly.type
_entity_poly.pdbx_seq_one_letter_code
_entity_poly.pdbx_strand_id
1 'polypeptide(L)'
;MWNKVFTFVCLALVFSPQCLVGSDMFGTFTYRGKVVDADTLQPIQGAVVVAEWYKCWPGIGAGELCDFSMAKEALTDANGEWSITGPEGTWVPSTFRAILGFIVRWTQPPFLMIYKPGYFLYGKYGQGSRNGFRAIPYEDKERGVAGIALERSATMLEELYGLDIDFNNEVPFISADDPVKRLRSMDFTFKYSKNVQKIPLRKLNYPWCQYWVLGLKKTATEKEWRKEQLTSGNVSEWEHLPLLRKVIGEEIKNPIQFD
;
A
#
# COMPACT_ATOMS: atom_id res chain seq x y z
N MET A 1 55.13 18.47 -0.73
CA MET A 1 54.05 18.11 -1.69
C MET A 1 52.97 17.21 -1.08
N TRP A 2 53.30 16.30 -0.15
CA TRP A 2 52.36 15.38 0.50
C TRP A 2 51.17 16.07 1.20
N ASN A 3 51.41 17.16 1.95
CA ASN A 3 50.35 17.84 2.69
C ASN A 3 49.26 18.46 1.79
N LYS A 4 49.58 18.89 0.56
CA LYS A 4 48.58 19.50 -0.34
C LYS A 4 47.64 18.46 -0.94
N VAL A 5 48.13 17.26 -1.24
CA VAL A 5 47.31 16.15 -1.76
C VAL A 5 46.38 15.62 -0.68
N PHE A 6 46.87 15.48 0.55
CA PHE A 6 46.06 15.03 1.69
C PHE A 6 44.93 16.02 2.02
N THR A 7 45.22 17.33 2.03
CA THR A 7 44.19 18.35 2.26
C THR A 7 43.15 18.37 1.14
N PHE A 8 43.53 18.16 -0.12
CA PHE A 8 42.59 18.11 -1.25
C PHE A 8 41.66 16.89 -1.19
N VAL A 9 42.18 15.72 -0.78
CA VAL A 9 41.37 14.50 -0.58
C VAL A 9 40.40 14.68 0.60
N CYS A 10 40.83 15.27 1.71
CA CYS A 10 39.95 15.58 2.83
C CYS A 10 38.87 16.61 2.46
N LEU A 11 39.21 17.67 1.71
CA LEU A 11 38.22 18.65 1.25
C LEU A 11 37.23 18.04 0.25
N ALA A 12 37.67 17.14 -0.64
CA ALA A 12 36.78 16.45 -1.58
C ALA A 12 35.81 15.48 -0.89
N LEU A 13 36.18 14.93 0.28
CA LEU A 13 35.27 14.11 1.09
C LEU A 13 34.28 14.96 1.90
N VAL A 14 34.67 16.13 2.38
CA VAL A 14 33.80 17.06 3.14
C VAL A 14 32.87 17.87 2.22
N PHE A 15 33.31 18.21 1.01
CA PHE A 15 32.50 18.81 -0.06
C PHE A 15 32.01 17.77 -1.07
N SER A 16 32.05 16.48 -0.73
CA SER A 16 31.32 15.49 -1.51
C SER A 16 29.86 15.97 -1.55
N PRO A 17 29.27 16.18 -2.74
CA PRO A 17 27.95 16.77 -2.83
C PRO A 17 27.00 15.92 -2.01
N GLN A 18 26.38 16.51 -0.99
CA GLN A 18 25.18 15.95 -0.37
C GLN A 18 24.09 15.65 -1.44
N CYS A 19 24.26 16.17 -2.66
CA CYS A 19 23.49 15.83 -3.86
C CYS A 19 23.58 14.37 -4.34
N LEU A 20 24.52 13.54 -3.86
CA LEU A 20 24.61 12.12 -4.27
C LEU A 20 24.01 11.14 -3.26
N VAL A 21 23.63 11.62 -2.07
CA VAL A 21 22.91 10.82 -1.07
C VAL A 21 21.47 11.33 -1.03
N GLY A 22 20.69 10.98 -2.05
CA GLY A 22 19.23 11.04 -1.91
C GLY A 22 18.85 10.32 -0.61
N SER A 23 18.11 11.01 0.26
CA SER A 23 17.82 10.64 1.65
C SER A 23 16.95 9.39 1.82
N ASP A 24 17.15 8.37 1.01
CA ASP A 24 16.41 7.11 1.03
C ASP A 24 17.06 6.10 2.01
N MET A 25 17.95 6.53 2.91
CA MET A 25 18.62 5.66 3.90
C MET A 25 17.92 5.61 5.26
N PHE A 26 17.19 6.66 5.65
CA PHE A 26 16.73 6.83 7.03
C PHE A 26 15.31 7.43 7.16
N GLY A 27 14.48 7.30 6.13
CA GLY A 27 13.08 7.71 6.19
C GLY A 27 12.25 6.73 7.03
N THR A 28 11.70 7.22 8.15
CA THR A 28 10.57 6.55 8.81
C THR A 28 9.29 7.24 8.38
N PHE A 29 8.31 6.47 7.97
CA PHE A 29 7.00 6.96 7.56
C PHE A 29 5.91 6.29 8.39
N THR A 30 4.87 7.05 8.69
CA THR A 30 3.68 6.52 9.37
C THR A 30 2.57 6.36 8.36
N TYR A 31 2.35 5.11 7.94
CA TYR A 31 1.24 4.71 7.10
C TYR A 31 -0.03 4.70 7.95
N ARG A 32 -1.08 5.34 7.44
CA ARG A 32 -2.36 5.42 8.13
C ARG A 32 -3.46 5.09 7.16
N GLY A 33 -4.59 4.68 7.69
CA GLY A 33 -5.79 4.54 6.89
C GLY A 33 -7.00 4.12 7.70
N LYS A 34 -8.04 3.80 6.95
CA LYS A 34 -9.32 3.31 7.44
C LYS A 34 -9.75 2.10 6.63
N VAL A 35 -10.23 1.07 7.32
CA VAL A 35 -10.83 -0.11 6.72
C VAL A 35 -12.34 -0.03 6.91
N VAL A 36 -13.08 -0.17 5.83
CA VAL A 36 -14.55 -0.11 5.81
C VAL A 36 -15.12 -1.30 5.07
N ASP A 37 -16.37 -1.64 5.37
CA ASP A 37 -17.14 -2.58 4.57
C ASP A 37 -17.42 -1.95 3.20
N ALA A 38 -17.15 -2.69 2.12
CA ALA A 38 -17.16 -2.13 0.77
C ALA A 38 -18.56 -1.74 0.28
N ASP A 39 -19.61 -2.35 0.84
CA ASP A 39 -20.99 -2.18 0.40
C ASP A 39 -21.73 -1.14 1.27
N THR A 40 -21.53 -1.20 2.59
CA THR A 40 -22.19 -0.33 3.58
C THR A 40 -21.38 0.90 3.96
N LEU A 41 -20.07 0.92 3.64
CA LEU A 41 -19.11 1.96 4.01
C LEU A 41 -18.93 2.13 5.54
N GLN A 42 -19.47 1.22 6.34
CA GLN A 42 -19.30 1.24 7.79
C GLN A 42 -17.87 0.84 8.17
N PRO A 43 -17.29 1.47 9.21
CA PRO A 43 -15.95 1.12 9.67
C PRO A 43 -15.88 -0.33 10.17
N ILE A 44 -14.79 -1.03 9.86
CA ILE A 44 -14.56 -2.39 10.33
C ILE A 44 -13.58 -2.36 11.49
N GLN A 45 -14.06 -2.70 12.69
CA GLN A 45 -13.22 -2.89 13.88
C GLN A 45 -12.55 -4.26 13.91
N GLY A 46 -11.31 -4.32 14.41
CA GLY A 46 -10.58 -5.56 14.65
C GLY A 46 -10.23 -6.32 13.37
N ALA A 47 -10.06 -5.63 12.25
CA ALA A 47 -9.35 -6.15 11.09
C ALA A 47 -7.85 -6.05 11.34
N VAL A 48 -7.10 -7.07 10.96
CA VAL A 48 -5.63 -7.07 11.05
C VAL A 48 -5.09 -6.45 9.78
N VAL A 49 -4.38 -5.33 9.90
CA VAL A 49 -3.60 -4.73 8.82
C VAL A 49 -2.16 -5.16 9.01
N VAL A 50 -1.62 -5.83 8.00
CA VAL A 50 -0.22 -6.26 7.94
C VAL A 50 0.50 -5.40 6.91
N ALA A 51 1.65 -4.88 7.30
CA ALA A 51 2.58 -4.17 6.42
C ALA A 51 3.89 -4.96 6.34
N GLU A 52 4.28 -5.35 5.14
CA GLU A 52 5.50 -6.14 4.87
C GLU A 52 6.47 -5.32 4.03
N TRP A 53 7.71 -5.21 4.50
CA TRP A 53 8.79 -4.55 3.78
C TRP A 53 9.76 -5.57 3.23
N TYR A 54 10.20 -5.30 1.99
CA TYR A 54 11.20 -6.09 1.31
C TYR A 54 12.43 -5.24 1.04
N LYS A 55 13.60 -5.87 1.11
CA LYS A 55 14.87 -5.30 0.66
C LYS A 55 15.21 -5.87 -0.69
N CYS A 56 15.40 -4.99 -1.66
CA CYS A 56 15.57 -5.37 -3.03
C CYS A 56 16.88 -4.89 -3.63
N TRP A 57 17.30 -5.57 -4.69
CA TRP A 57 18.50 -5.29 -5.46
C TRP A 57 18.29 -5.64 -6.93
N PRO A 58 19.14 -5.14 -7.85
CA PRO A 58 19.04 -5.47 -9.25
C PRO A 58 19.41 -6.94 -9.45
N GLY A 59 18.55 -7.70 -10.12
CA GLY A 59 18.86 -9.05 -10.59
C GLY A 59 19.59 -9.03 -11.92
N ILE A 60 20.49 -9.98 -12.14
CA ILE A 60 21.18 -10.14 -13.43
C ILE A 60 20.17 -10.74 -14.43
N GLY A 61 19.71 -9.94 -15.39
CA GLY A 61 18.87 -10.40 -16.52
C GLY A 61 17.41 -10.75 -16.20
N ALA A 62 16.96 -10.62 -14.94
CA ALA A 62 15.63 -11.06 -14.49
C ALA A 62 14.81 -9.98 -13.76
N GLY A 63 15.18 -8.70 -13.87
CA GLY A 63 14.52 -7.61 -13.15
C GLY A 63 15.00 -7.51 -11.69
N GLU A 64 14.17 -6.98 -10.81
CA GLU A 64 14.48 -6.78 -9.39
C GLU A 64 14.33 -8.09 -8.60
N LEU A 65 15.24 -8.32 -7.65
CA LEU A 65 15.16 -9.41 -6.67
C LEU A 65 14.93 -8.81 -5.28
N CYS A 66 14.09 -9.45 -4.47
CA CYS A 66 13.66 -8.95 -3.18
C CYS A 66 13.67 -10.05 -2.13
N ASP A 67 14.22 -9.75 -0.95
CA ASP A 67 14.11 -10.57 0.26
C ASP A 67 13.16 -9.90 1.23
N PHE A 68 12.40 -10.70 1.98
CA PHE A 68 11.68 -10.21 3.14
C PHE A 68 12.65 -9.51 4.10
N SER A 69 12.25 -8.34 4.60
CA SER A 69 13.04 -7.59 5.57
C SER A 69 12.38 -7.53 6.93
N MET A 70 11.08 -7.23 6.98
CA MET A 70 10.33 -7.11 8.23
C MET A 70 8.83 -7.00 7.95
N ALA A 71 8.02 -7.36 8.96
CA ALA A 71 6.59 -7.11 8.97
C ALA A 71 6.19 -6.35 10.23
N LYS A 72 5.09 -5.59 10.15
CA LYS A 72 4.40 -4.99 11.30
C LYS A 72 2.90 -5.13 11.11
N GLU A 73 2.19 -5.14 12.23
CA GLU A 73 0.74 -5.34 12.25
C GLU A 73 0.06 -4.30 13.12
N ALA A 74 -1.20 -4.00 12.77
CA ALA A 74 -2.11 -3.22 13.60
C ALA A 74 -3.52 -3.82 13.53
N LEU A 75 -4.27 -3.68 14.63
CA LEU A 75 -5.71 -3.91 14.62
C LEU A 75 -6.43 -2.59 14.35
N THR A 76 -7.46 -2.63 13.51
CA THR A 76 -8.32 -1.46 13.32
C THR A 76 -9.15 -1.17 14.57
N ASP A 77 -9.30 0.10 14.90
CA ASP A 77 -10.10 0.56 16.03
C ASP A 77 -11.62 0.58 15.71
N ALA A 78 -12.43 1.12 16.62
CA ALA A 78 -13.88 1.22 16.45
C ALA A 78 -14.30 2.11 15.26
N ASN A 79 -13.43 3.02 14.83
CA ASN A 79 -13.63 3.87 13.65
C ASN A 79 -13.02 3.25 12.38
N GLY A 80 -12.54 2.01 12.47
CA GLY A 80 -11.87 1.31 11.38
C GLY A 80 -10.46 1.85 11.10
N GLU A 81 -9.93 2.73 11.95
CA GLU A 81 -8.64 3.38 11.72
C GLU A 81 -7.47 2.50 12.14
N TRP A 82 -6.36 2.65 11.42
CA TRP A 82 -5.09 1.98 11.71
C TRP A 82 -3.90 2.89 11.44
N SER A 83 -2.78 2.58 12.08
CA SER A 83 -1.52 3.30 11.89
C SER A 83 -0.33 2.36 12.10
N ILE A 84 0.58 2.33 11.14
CA ILE A 84 1.82 1.54 11.22
C ILE A 84 3.00 2.43 10.85
N THR A 85 3.98 2.55 11.73
CA THR A 85 5.22 3.29 11.47
C THR A 85 6.33 2.32 11.06
N GLY A 86 6.97 2.56 9.92
CA GLY A 86 8.06 1.72 9.40
C GLY A 86 8.93 2.48 8.40
N PRO A 87 9.82 1.78 7.69
CA PRO A 87 10.59 2.37 6.60
C PRO A 87 9.66 3.01 5.55
N GLU A 88 10.04 4.18 5.06
CA GLU A 88 9.35 4.84 3.95
C GLU A 88 9.52 4.04 2.64
N GLY A 89 10.75 3.60 2.37
CA GLY A 89 11.07 2.86 1.16
C GLY A 89 10.90 3.66 -0.13
N THR A 90 11.25 3.03 -1.26
CA THR A 90 11.09 3.60 -2.60
C THR A 90 10.97 2.48 -3.64
N TRP A 91 10.07 2.65 -4.62
CA TRP A 91 9.99 1.77 -5.81
C TRP A 91 11.03 2.15 -6.86
N VAL A 92 11.53 3.38 -6.83
CA VAL A 92 12.46 3.91 -7.83
C VAL A 92 13.74 4.31 -7.09
N PRO A 93 14.68 3.37 -6.90
CA PRO A 93 15.95 3.71 -6.30
C PRO A 93 16.69 4.71 -7.21
N SER A 94 17.50 5.59 -6.61
CA SER A 94 18.35 6.50 -7.38
C SER A 94 19.25 5.75 -8.35
N THR A 95 19.65 6.38 -9.47
CA THR A 95 20.51 5.75 -10.49
C THR A 95 21.81 5.19 -9.89
N PHE A 96 22.38 5.87 -8.90
CA PHE A 96 23.55 5.39 -8.16
C PHE A 96 23.29 4.06 -7.44
N ARG A 97 22.12 3.92 -6.78
CA ARG A 97 21.69 2.66 -6.15
C ARG A 97 21.28 1.61 -7.17
N ALA A 98 20.73 1.98 -8.31
CA ALA A 98 20.46 1.02 -9.38
C ALA A 98 21.76 0.37 -9.88
N ILE A 99 22.86 1.13 -9.94
CA ILE A 99 24.18 0.63 -10.37
C ILE A 99 24.90 -0.14 -9.26
N LEU A 100 24.91 0.39 -8.03
CA LEU A 100 25.57 -0.26 -6.88
C LEU A 100 24.66 -1.20 -6.08
N GLY A 101 23.45 -1.47 -6.58
CA GLY A 101 22.40 -2.13 -5.82
C GLY A 101 22.72 -3.57 -5.43
N PHE A 102 23.66 -4.21 -6.15
CA PHE A 102 24.22 -5.51 -5.76
C PHE A 102 24.93 -5.47 -4.40
N ILE A 103 25.39 -4.30 -3.97
CA ILE A 103 26.08 -4.06 -2.70
C ILE A 103 25.13 -3.38 -1.70
N VAL A 104 24.35 -2.40 -2.16
CA VAL A 104 23.46 -1.60 -1.30
C VAL A 104 22.01 -1.84 -1.71
N ARG A 105 21.34 -2.74 -0.99
CA ARG A 105 19.91 -3.02 -1.15
C ARG A 105 19.07 -1.78 -0.79
N TRP A 106 17.99 -1.53 -1.52
CA TRP A 106 16.98 -0.53 -1.14
C TRP A 106 15.79 -1.22 -0.46
N THR A 107 15.06 -0.46 0.35
CA THR A 107 13.81 -0.95 0.95
C THR A 107 12.66 -0.50 0.06
N GLN A 108 11.78 -1.42 -0.33
CA GLN A 108 10.54 -1.05 -0.99
C GLN A 108 9.52 -0.53 0.03
N PRO A 109 8.55 0.30 -0.39
CA PRO A 109 7.39 0.66 0.41
C PRO A 109 6.61 -0.61 0.81
N PRO A 110 5.84 -0.58 1.91
CA PRO A 110 5.22 -1.78 2.43
C PRO A 110 4.17 -2.32 1.46
N PHE A 111 4.12 -3.64 1.34
CA PHE A 111 2.95 -4.34 0.85
C PHE A 111 1.94 -4.44 1.99
N LEU A 112 0.69 -4.08 1.69
CA LEU A 112 -0.39 -4.12 2.66
C LEU A 112 -1.28 -5.34 2.41
N MET A 113 -1.50 -6.12 3.46
CA MET A 113 -2.50 -7.19 3.52
C MET A 113 -3.49 -6.86 4.63
N ILE A 114 -4.78 -7.08 4.39
CA ILE A 114 -5.81 -6.90 5.42
C ILE A 114 -6.65 -8.15 5.56
N TYR A 115 -6.72 -8.65 6.78
CA TYR A 115 -7.48 -9.82 7.15
C TYR A 115 -8.58 -9.49 8.16
N LYS A 116 -9.81 -9.90 7.85
CA LYS A 116 -10.91 -9.93 8.79
C LYS A 116 -11.74 -11.18 8.50
N PRO A 117 -11.98 -12.06 9.49
CA PRO A 117 -12.89 -13.19 9.32
C PRO A 117 -14.23 -12.73 8.73
N GLY A 118 -14.70 -13.41 7.68
CA GLY A 118 -15.96 -13.12 7.01
C GLY A 118 -15.88 -12.04 5.92
N TYR A 119 -14.68 -11.59 5.60
CA TYR A 119 -14.40 -10.69 4.48
C TYR A 119 -13.40 -11.31 3.52
N PHE A 120 -13.39 -10.82 2.29
CA PHE A 120 -12.36 -11.18 1.32
C PHE A 120 -10.99 -10.64 1.75
N LEU A 121 -9.94 -11.44 1.59
CA LEU A 121 -8.58 -11.05 1.89
C LEU A 121 -8.11 -9.93 0.95
N TYR A 122 -7.70 -8.80 1.51
CA TYR A 122 -7.05 -7.73 0.76
C TYR A 122 -5.56 -8.04 0.63
N GLY A 123 -4.98 -7.84 -0.56
CA GLY A 123 -3.52 -7.96 -0.76
C GLY A 123 -3.02 -9.33 -1.25
N LYS A 124 -3.88 -10.35 -1.34
CA LYS A 124 -3.52 -11.75 -1.69
C LYS A 124 -2.80 -11.92 -3.03
N TYR A 125 -3.04 -11.03 -3.99
CA TYR A 125 -2.52 -11.14 -5.37
C TYR A 125 -1.79 -9.87 -5.82
N GLY A 126 -1.19 -9.14 -4.87
CA GLY A 126 -0.62 -7.80 -5.08
C GLY A 126 -1.44 -6.70 -4.40
N GLN A 127 -1.06 -5.44 -4.57
CA GLN A 127 -1.70 -4.28 -3.92
C GLN A 127 -3.10 -3.95 -4.47
N GLY A 128 -4.03 -4.89 -4.48
CA GLY A 128 -5.41 -4.69 -4.89
C GLY A 128 -6.37 -5.59 -4.12
N SER A 129 -7.60 -5.10 -3.94
CA SER A 129 -8.71 -5.96 -3.54
C SER A 129 -9.30 -6.58 -4.80
N ARG A 130 -9.47 -7.91 -4.86
CA ARG A 130 -10.31 -8.51 -5.92
C ARG A 130 -11.79 -8.25 -5.71
N ASN A 131 -12.20 -7.91 -4.49
CA ASN A 131 -13.59 -7.76 -4.08
C ASN A 131 -13.68 -6.58 -3.11
N GLY A 132 -13.50 -5.36 -3.60
CA GLY A 132 -13.45 -4.19 -2.75
C GLY A 132 -12.95 -2.98 -3.50
N PHE A 133 -12.43 -2.01 -2.75
CA PHE A 133 -11.90 -0.79 -3.33
C PHE A 133 -10.73 -0.24 -2.52
N ARG A 134 -9.99 0.66 -3.16
CA ARG A 134 -8.95 1.48 -2.55
C ARG A 134 -9.18 2.93 -2.95
N ALA A 135 -9.12 3.83 -1.98
CA ALA A 135 -9.13 5.27 -2.22
C ALA A 135 -7.91 5.92 -1.57
N ILE A 136 -7.21 6.75 -2.33
CA ILE A 136 -6.02 7.48 -1.89
C ILE A 136 -6.09 8.95 -2.33
N PRO A 137 -5.52 9.88 -1.56
CA PRO A 137 -5.46 11.26 -1.97
C PRO A 137 -4.45 11.41 -3.11
N TYR A 138 -4.74 12.28 -4.07
CA TYR A 138 -3.88 12.60 -5.19
C TYR A 138 -3.81 14.11 -5.38
N GLU A 139 -2.59 14.61 -5.51
CA GLU A 139 -2.31 16.01 -5.83
C GLU A 139 -1.21 16.09 -6.89
N ASP A 140 -1.47 16.82 -7.97
CA ASP A 140 -0.50 17.17 -9.00
C ASP A 140 -0.39 18.69 -9.06
N LYS A 141 0.62 19.22 -8.36
CA LYS A 141 0.85 20.65 -8.19
C LYS A 141 1.16 21.35 -9.51
N GLU A 142 1.79 20.66 -10.46
CA GLU A 142 2.13 21.24 -11.78
C GLU A 142 0.87 21.50 -12.59
N ARG A 143 -0.11 20.61 -12.48
CA ARG A 143 -1.40 20.72 -13.17
C ARG A 143 -2.47 21.44 -12.36
N GLY A 144 -2.19 21.76 -11.10
CA GLY A 144 -3.15 22.38 -10.19
C GLY A 144 -4.37 21.49 -9.93
N VAL A 145 -4.21 20.16 -9.95
CA VAL A 145 -5.32 19.23 -9.70
C VAL A 145 -5.14 18.51 -8.38
N ALA A 146 -6.23 18.41 -7.62
CA ALA A 146 -6.31 17.69 -6.36
C ALA A 146 -7.62 16.89 -6.31
N GLY A 147 -7.57 15.72 -5.70
CA GLY A 147 -8.72 14.85 -5.60
C GLY A 147 -8.37 13.47 -5.08
N ILE A 148 -9.28 12.52 -5.28
CA ILE A 148 -9.20 11.17 -4.76
C ILE A 148 -9.09 10.21 -5.93
N ALA A 149 -8.02 9.42 -5.94
CA ALA A 149 -7.93 8.28 -6.84
C ALA A 149 -8.68 7.13 -6.19
N LEU A 150 -9.79 6.73 -6.81
CA LEU A 150 -10.62 5.63 -6.34
C LEU A 150 -10.46 4.47 -7.33
N GLU A 151 -9.98 3.35 -6.85
CA GLU A 151 -9.80 2.13 -7.59
C GLU A 151 -10.78 1.09 -7.06
N ARG A 152 -11.57 0.51 -7.96
CA ARG A 152 -12.51 -0.57 -7.63
C ARG A 152 -12.10 -1.81 -8.38
N SER A 153 -12.26 -2.96 -7.74
CA SER A 153 -11.96 -4.24 -8.37
C SER A 153 -12.85 -4.50 -9.57
N ALA A 154 -12.30 -5.20 -10.56
CA ALA A 154 -13.01 -5.63 -11.75
C ALA A 154 -14.30 -6.42 -11.42
N THR A 155 -14.43 -7.14 -10.31
CA THR A 155 -15.69 -7.85 -10.00
C THR A 155 -16.87 -6.92 -9.67
N MET A 156 -16.66 -5.60 -9.55
CA MET A 156 -17.71 -4.57 -9.53
C MET A 156 -17.98 -3.98 -10.93
N LEU A 157 -17.60 -4.69 -12.01
CA LEU A 157 -17.48 -4.22 -13.41
C LEU A 157 -18.76 -3.69 -14.08
N GLU A 158 -19.96 -4.02 -13.59
CA GLU A 158 -21.20 -3.56 -14.25
C GLU A 158 -21.27 -2.03 -14.34
N GLU A 159 -20.73 -1.31 -13.36
CA GLU A 159 -20.65 0.16 -13.40
C GLU A 159 -19.51 0.70 -14.27
N LEU A 160 -18.50 -0.12 -14.58
CA LEU A 160 -17.26 0.28 -15.24
C LEU A 160 -17.26 0.07 -16.76
N TYR A 161 -18.07 -0.86 -17.27
CA TYR A 161 -18.16 -1.14 -18.72
C TYR A 161 -18.53 0.08 -19.57
N GLY A 162 -19.10 1.14 -18.97
CA GLY A 162 -19.46 2.38 -19.65
C GLY A 162 -18.45 3.53 -19.53
N LEU A 163 -17.31 3.35 -18.85
CA LEU A 163 -16.40 4.46 -18.49
C LEU A 163 -15.12 4.54 -19.35
N ASP A 164 -14.89 3.58 -20.24
CA ASP A 164 -13.74 3.53 -21.16
C ASP A 164 -12.38 3.68 -20.44
N ILE A 165 -12.21 3.06 -19.27
CA ILE A 165 -10.99 3.18 -18.46
C ILE A 165 -10.03 2.04 -18.81
N ASP A 166 -8.78 2.35 -19.16
CA ASP A 166 -7.73 1.34 -19.23
C ASP A 166 -7.13 1.12 -17.83
N PHE A 167 -7.71 0.17 -17.07
CA PHE A 167 -7.27 -0.14 -15.71
C PHE A 167 -5.80 -0.61 -15.59
N ASN A 168 -5.13 -0.93 -16.70
CA ASN A 168 -3.69 -1.23 -16.65
C ASN A 168 -2.84 0.05 -16.53
N ASN A 169 -3.37 1.19 -16.99
CA ASN A 169 -2.63 2.44 -17.14
C ASN A 169 -3.29 3.64 -16.49
N GLU A 170 -4.56 3.55 -16.10
CA GLU A 170 -5.37 4.65 -15.63
C GLU A 170 -6.15 4.28 -14.37
N VAL A 171 -6.35 5.27 -13.51
CA VAL A 171 -7.21 5.16 -12.32
C VAL A 171 -8.26 6.26 -12.35
N PRO A 172 -9.52 5.94 -12.03
CA PRO A 172 -10.57 6.95 -11.86
C PRO A 172 -10.20 7.98 -10.81
N PHE A 173 -10.48 9.23 -11.13
CA PHE A 173 -10.14 10.39 -10.33
C PHE A 173 -11.38 11.23 -10.06
N ILE A 174 -11.62 11.50 -8.78
CA ILE A 174 -12.71 12.32 -8.28
C ILE A 174 -12.08 13.62 -7.78
N SER A 175 -12.27 14.72 -8.51
CA SER A 175 -11.75 16.02 -8.10
C SER A 175 -12.34 16.42 -6.75
N ALA A 176 -11.47 16.89 -5.87
CA ALA A 176 -11.81 17.23 -4.50
C ALA A 176 -10.77 18.22 -3.96
N ASP A 177 -11.26 19.29 -3.33
CA ASP A 177 -10.43 20.15 -2.49
C ASP A 177 -10.04 19.40 -1.21
N ASP A 178 -8.80 19.59 -0.74
CA ASP A 178 -8.24 18.93 0.44
C ASP A 178 -8.56 17.41 0.48
N PRO A 179 -7.99 16.64 -0.47
CA PRO A 179 -8.37 15.24 -0.66
C PRO A 179 -8.07 14.39 0.57
N VAL A 180 -7.07 14.73 1.37
CA VAL A 180 -6.76 14.03 2.62
C VAL A 180 -7.89 14.20 3.64
N LYS A 181 -8.39 15.41 3.84
CA LYS A 181 -9.50 15.67 4.77
C LYS A 181 -10.79 15.00 4.32
N ARG A 182 -11.12 15.09 3.02
CA ARG A 182 -12.29 14.41 2.45
C ARG A 182 -12.21 12.89 2.59
N LEU A 183 -11.04 12.32 2.34
CA LEU A 183 -10.83 10.88 2.49
C LEU A 183 -10.99 10.42 3.95
N ARG A 184 -10.43 11.15 4.92
CA ARG A 184 -10.57 10.83 6.35
C ARG A 184 -12.02 10.89 6.84
N SER A 185 -12.73 11.93 6.41
CA SER A 185 -14.15 12.15 6.75
C SER A 185 -15.11 11.30 5.93
N MET A 186 -14.61 10.59 4.91
CA MET A 186 -15.43 9.86 3.93
C MET A 186 -16.41 10.77 3.17
N ASP A 187 -16.12 12.07 3.07
CA ASP A 187 -16.94 13.09 2.38
C ASP A 187 -16.59 13.17 0.88
N PHE A 188 -16.87 12.07 0.17
CA PHE A 188 -16.76 11.99 -1.28
C PHE A 188 -17.68 10.91 -1.86
N THR A 189 -17.94 10.97 -3.17
CA THR A 189 -18.75 9.94 -3.84
C THR A 189 -17.94 8.68 -4.07
N PHE A 190 -18.54 7.55 -3.73
CA PHE A 190 -18.00 6.22 -4.03
C PHE A 190 -18.40 5.72 -5.43
N LYS A 191 -19.23 6.48 -6.15
CA LYS A 191 -19.73 6.19 -7.49
C LYS A 191 -19.04 7.06 -8.53
N TYR A 192 -18.75 6.48 -9.69
CA TYR A 192 -18.21 7.22 -10.82
C TYR A 192 -19.30 7.90 -11.62
N SER A 193 -19.04 9.12 -12.07
CA SER A 193 -19.84 9.74 -13.13
C SER A 193 -19.45 9.18 -14.50
N LYS A 194 -20.33 9.27 -15.50
CA LYS A 194 -20.00 8.86 -16.89
C LYS A 194 -18.76 9.57 -17.45
N ASN A 195 -18.48 10.78 -16.98
CA ASN A 195 -17.34 11.60 -17.40
C ASN A 195 -16.26 11.64 -16.31
N VAL A 196 -16.06 10.53 -15.58
CA VAL A 196 -15.03 10.46 -14.54
C VAL A 196 -13.67 10.80 -15.14
N GLN A 197 -12.94 11.68 -14.45
CA GLN A 197 -11.59 12.01 -14.86
C GLN A 197 -10.68 10.80 -14.63
N LYS A 198 -9.59 10.72 -15.39
CA LYS A 198 -8.65 9.60 -15.34
C LYS A 198 -7.27 10.16 -15.14
N ILE A 199 -6.49 9.51 -14.27
CA ILE A 199 -5.08 9.85 -14.08
C ILE A 199 -4.21 8.63 -14.38
N PRO A 200 -3.00 8.82 -14.93
CA PRO A 200 -2.12 7.70 -15.19
C PRO A 200 -1.75 6.98 -13.88
N LEU A 201 -1.88 5.65 -13.84
CA LEU A 201 -1.51 4.80 -12.71
C LEU A 201 -0.07 5.06 -12.25
N ARG A 202 0.86 5.28 -13.20
CA ARG A 202 2.26 5.63 -12.93
C ARG A 202 2.47 6.95 -12.17
N LYS A 203 1.47 7.84 -12.17
CA LYS A 203 1.51 9.10 -11.41
C LYS A 203 0.99 8.91 -9.98
N LEU A 204 0.35 7.79 -9.67
CA LEU A 204 -0.09 7.52 -8.32
C LEU A 204 1.11 7.28 -7.42
N ASN A 205 1.23 8.19 -6.47
CA ASN A 205 2.27 8.18 -5.48
C ASN A 205 1.89 7.24 -4.33
N TYR A 206 1.77 5.95 -4.62
CA TYR A 206 1.43 4.93 -3.62
C TYR A 206 2.33 4.94 -2.37
N PRO A 207 3.67 5.10 -2.47
CA PRO A 207 4.54 5.04 -1.29
C PRO A 207 4.30 6.15 -0.28
N TRP A 208 4.02 7.36 -0.78
CA TRP A 208 3.98 8.57 0.04
C TRP A 208 2.55 9.01 0.38
N CYS A 209 1.56 8.12 0.20
CA CYS A 209 0.18 8.36 0.62
C CYS A 209 0.07 8.35 2.15
N GLN A 210 -0.21 9.52 2.73
CA GLN A 210 -0.37 9.69 4.18
C GLN A 210 -1.61 8.99 4.75
N TYR A 211 -2.61 8.70 3.91
CA TYR A 211 -3.87 8.09 4.36
C TYR A 211 -4.52 7.27 3.25
N TRP A 212 -5.05 6.11 3.62
CA TRP A 212 -5.71 5.17 2.70
C TRP A 212 -7.11 4.86 3.21
N VAL A 213 -8.08 4.73 2.32
CA VAL A 213 -9.37 4.08 2.66
C VAL A 213 -9.47 2.80 1.86
N LEU A 214 -9.66 1.70 2.57
CA LEU A 214 -9.63 0.35 2.03
C LEU A 214 -10.98 -0.31 2.29
N GLY A 215 -11.73 -0.59 1.22
CA GLY A 215 -13.02 -1.25 1.28
C GLY A 215 -12.87 -2.76 1.17
N LEU A 216 -13.32 -3.52 2.17
CA LEU A 216 -13.37 -4.97 2.16
C LEU A 216 -14.80 -5.44 1.88
N LYS A 217 -15.00 -6.29 0.87
CA LYS A 217 -16.29 -6.93 0.66
C LYS A 217 -16.47 -8.09 1.63
N LYS A 218 -17.67 -8.21 2.20
CA LYS A 218 -18.06 -9.35 3.02
C LYS A 218 -18.22 -10.60 2.14
N THR A 219 -17.78 -11.76 2.64
CA THR A 219 -18.06 -13.04 1.97
C THR A 219 -19.54 -13.39 2.15
N ALA A 220 -20.22 -13.75 1.07
CA ALA A 220 -21.64 -14.05 1.10
C ALA A 220 -21.94 -15.51 1.43
N THR A 221 -20.98 -16.41 1.20
CA THR A 221 -21.16 -17.85 1.39
C THR A 221 -20.02 -18.48 2.17
N GLU A 222 -20.29 -19.60 2.85
CA GLU A 222 -19.27 -20.39 3.54
C GLU A 222 -18.14 -20.82 2.58
N LYS A 223 -18.48 -21.14 1.33
CA LYS A 223 -17.52 -21.52 0.29
C LYS A 223 -16.56 -20.38 -0.06
N GLU A 224 -17.05 -19.14 -0.12
CA GLU A 224 -16.19 -17.97 -0.33
C GLU A 224 -15.30 -17.74 0.88
N TRP A 225 -15.88 -17.77 2.07
CA TRP A 225 -15.14 -17.62 3.31
C TRP A 225 -13.99 -18.63 3.47
N ARG A 226 -14.26 -19.92 3.27
CA ARG A 226 -13.23 -20.97 3.32
C ARG A 226 -12.09 -20.77 2.32
N LYS A 227 -12.32 -20.10 1.19
CA LYS A 227 -11.26 -19.79 0.21
C LYS A 227 -10.37 -18.62 0.65
N GLU A 228 -10.90 -17.75 1.50
CA GLU A 228 -10.22 -16.55 2.00
C GLU A 228 -9.57 -16.77 3.36
N GLN A 229 -9.91 -17.87 4.05
CA GLN A 229 -9.21 -18.29 5.26
C GLN A 229 -7.71 -18.39 5.04
N LEU A 230 -6.97 -17.81 5.99
CA LEU A 230 -5.53 -17.92 6.06
C LEU A 230 -5.15 -19.08 6.98
N THR A 231 -4.16 -19.86 6.54
CA THR A 231 -3.48 -20.84 7.38
C THR A 231 -2.01 -20.46 7.50
N SER A 232 -1.29 -21.07 8.44
CA SER A 232 0.16 -20.87 8.57
C SER A 232 0.94 -21.22 7.31
N GLY A 233 0.40 -22.10 6.44
CA GLY A 233 1.03 -22.44 5.16
C GLY A 233 0.77 -21.42 4.05
N ASN A 234 -0.17 -20.48 4.23
CA ASN A 234 -0.55 -19.48 3.23
C ASN A 234 0.06 -18.10 3.48
N VAL A 235 0.68 -17.90 4.64
CA VAL A 235 1.24 -16.62 5.06
C VAL A 235 2.73 -16.78 5.19
N SER A 236 3.47 -16.14 4.28
CA SER A 236 4.92 -15.97 4.43
C SER A 236 5.19 -15.27 5.76
N GLU A 237 6.29 -15.62 6.42
CA GLU A 237 6.72 -14.91 7.63
C GLU A 237 5.73 -14.99 8.81
N TRP A 238 4.93 -16.07 8.88
CA TRP A 238 3.95 -16.36 9.94
C TRP A 238 4.44 -16.09 11.36
N GLU A 239 5.71 -16.39 11.65
CA GLU A 239 6.32 -16.19 12.96
C GLU A 239 6.44 -14.71 13.36
N HIS A 240 6.49 -13.81 12.38
CA HIS A 240 6.58 -12.36 12.56
C HIS A 240 5.21 -11.68 12.71
N LEU A 241 4.10 -12.44 12.69
CA LEU A 241 2.73 -11.92 12.59
C LEU A 241 1.83 -12.35 13.78
N PRO A 242 2.18 -12.03 15.04
CA PRO A 242 1.46 -12.52 16.22
C PRO A 242 -0.02 -12.09 16.29
N LEU A 243 -0.40 -10.90 15.78
CA LEU A 243 -1.80 -10.46 15.80
C LEU A 243 -2.63 -11.23 14.79
N LEU A 244 -2.13 -11.42 13.57
CA LEU A 244 -2.80 -12.24 12.57
C LEU A 244 -2.98 -13.68 13.06
N ARG A 245 -1.93 -14.27 13.64
CA ARG A 245 -1.99 -15.62 14.24
C ARG A 245 -3.09 -15.73 15.28
N LYS A 246 -3.19 -14.73 16.16
CA LYS A 246 -4.22 -14.70 17.20
C LYS A 246 -5.63 -14.66 16.58
N VAL A 247 -5.87 -13.78 15.61
CA VAL A 247 -7.20 -13.64 14.97
C VAL A 247 -7.60 -14.91 14.22
N ILE A 248 -6.67 -15.53 13.48
CA ILE A 248 -6.93 -16.81 12.80
C ILE A 248 -7.21 -17.92 13.83
N GLY A 249 -6.44 -17.96 14.94
CA GLY A 249 -6.67 -18.92 16.02
C GLY A 249 -8.03 -18.75 16.70
N GLU A 250 -8.53 -17.53 16.84
CA GLU A 250 -9.87 -17.24 17.37
C GLU A 250 -10.98 -17.64 16.39
N GLU A 251 -10.79 -17.40 15.10
CA GLU A 251 -11.71 -17.82 14.04
C GLU A 251 -11.83 -19.34 13.93
N ILE A 252 -10.71 -20.08 14.05
CA ILE A 252 -10.74 -21.54 14.04
C ILE A 252 -11.56 -22.07 15.22
N LYS A 253 -11.46 -21.43 16.39
CA LYS A 253 -12.22 -21.81 17.58
C LYS A 253 -13.70 -21.44 17.46
N ASN A 254 -13.99 -20.33 16.79
CA ASN A 254 -15.34 -19.78 16.64
C ASN A 254 -15.61 -19.49 15.15
N PRO A 255 -15.87 -20.53 14.35
CA PRO A 255 -16.08 -20.36 12.91
C PRO A 255 -17.31 -19.49 12.65
N ILE A 256 -17.27 -18.73 11.56
CA ILE A 256 -18.39 -17.89 11.16
C ILE A 256 -19.55 -18.78 10.74
N GLN A 257 -20.73 -18.48 11.29
CA GLN A 257 -21.98 -19.10 10.88
C GLN A 257 -22.57 -18.31 9.72
N PHE A 258 -22.96 -19.04 8.68
CA PHE A 258 -23.70 -18.52 7.54
C PHE A 258 -25.14 -19.02 7.68
N ASP A 259 -26.10 -18.11 7.50
CA ASP A 259 -27.53 -18.41 7.51
C ASP A 259 -27.97 -19.16 6.24
#